data_AF-A0A3C0NLR9-F1
#
_entry.id   AF-A0A3C0NLR9-F1
#
_cell.length_a   1.000
_cell.length_b   1.000
_cell.length_c   1.000
_cell.angle_alpha   90.00
_cell.angle_beta   90.00
_cell.angle_gamma   90.00
#
_symmetry.space_group_name_H-M   'P 1'
#
loop_
_entity.id
_entity.type
_entity.pdbx_description
1 polymer ?
#
loop_
_entity_poly.entity_id
_entity_poly.type
_entity_poly.pdbx_seq_one_letter_code
_entity_poly.pdbx_strand_id
1 'polypeptide(L)'
;GLIYYVADVYISDLKYLNTAFATGEGNGEYNVGTEVQIDTIARRVNALVAINGDHYKLHNGIVIRNGVLYSETPYEDVCVLYTDGRMETFTKDEVDLEAIKAAAPWQVWSFGPGLLDAEGHAKGFYDGQSNVLGINVKNPRCAIGYYEPGHYCLVKVEGNRWGKFIGSYGMTFGELASMFEARGCSQAYALDGGRSAAMSWMGEFLSTNYDRGSFDIVYITDTPIVEKPAETADAPAESEG
;
A
#
# COMPACT_ATOMS: atom_id res chain seq x y z
N GLY A 1 -2.12 13.08 -22.79
CA GLY A 1 -0.79 13.14 -22.18
C GLY A 1 -0.71 12.13 -21.05
N LEU A 2 0.23 12.30 -20.14
CA LEU A 2 0.32 11.53 -18.90
C LEU A 2 0.21 12.51 -17.73
N ILE A 3 -0.66 12.22 -16.77
CA ILE A 3 -0.81 12.98 -15.53
C ILE A 3 -0.58 12.01 -14.37
N TYR A 4 0.30 12.36 -13.46
CA TYR A 4 0.54 11.61 -12.23
C TYR A 4 1.00 12.55 -11.13
N TYR A 5 0.77 12.12 -9.90
CA TYR A 5 1.13 12.83 -8.68
C TYR A 5 2.13 11.98 -7.92
N VAL A 6 3.14 12.64 -7.35
CA VAL A 6 4.14 12.01 -6.51
C VAL A 6 4.23 12.80 -5.22
N ALA A 7 4.00 12.13 -4.10
CA ALA A 7 4.40 12.63 -2.80
C ALA A 7 5.75 12.01 -2.48
N ASP A 8 6.80 12.82 -2.48
CA ASP A 8 8.15 12.42 -2.11
C ASP A 8 8.36 12.75 -0.62
N VAL A 9 8.64 11.74 0.20
CA VAL A 9 8.40 11.79 1.65
C VAL A 9 9.62 11.34 2.42
N TYR A 10 10.08 12.20 3.32
CA TYR A 10 11.05 11.87 4.35
C TYR A 10 10.33 11.76 5.71
N ILE A 11 10.51 10.64 6.39
CA ILE A 11 9.98 10.41 7.74
C ILE A 11 11.14 10.13 8.69
N SER A 12 11.05 10.66 9.90
CA SER A 12 12.03 10.39 10.95
C SER A 12 11.74 9.11 11.74
N ASP A 13 10.54 8.55 11.58
CA ASP A 13 10.02 7.40 12.34
C ASP A 13 8.90 6.76 11.51
N LEU A 14 8.85 5.42 11.47
CA LEU A 14 7.85 4.70 10.69
C LEU A 14 6.42 4.86 11.19
N LYS A 15 6.23 5.28 12.45
CA LYS A 15 4.89 5.62 12.94
C LYS A 15 4.21 6.72 12.13
N TYR A 16 4.94 7.48 11.30
CA TYR A 16 4.36 8.50 10.42
C TYR A 16 3.88 7.95 9.07
N LEU A 17 4.22 6.70 8.71
CA LEU A 17 3.75 5.99 7.52
C LEU A 17 2.93 4.77 7.96
N ASN A 18 1.62 4.83 7.79
CA ASN A 18 0.69 3.80 8.29
C ASN A 18 -0.25 3.32 7.19
N THR A 19 -1.01 2.29 7.54
CA THR A 19 -2.24 1.95 6.84
C THR A 19 -3.45 2.05 7.74
N ALA A 20 -4.57 2.44 7.16
CA ALA A 20 -5.86 2.46 7.82
C ALA A 20 -6.93 1.74 7.00
N PHE A 21 -7.77 0.95 7.65
CA PHE A 21 -8.90 0.22 7.06
C PHE A 21 -10.09 1.13 6.75
N ALA A 22 -11.02 0.66 5.93
CA ALA A 22 -12.16 1.43 5.44
C ALA A 22 -13.04 2.00 6.57
N THR A 23 -13.36 1.18 7.57
CA THR A 23 -14.32 1.50 8.63
C THR A 23 -13.71 1.29 10.02
N GLY A 24 -14.40 1.77 11.06
CA GLY A 24 -13.94 1.74 12.45
C GLY A 24 -13.36 3.08 12.89
N GLU A 25 -12.78 3.11 14.09
CA GLU A 25 -12.10 4.27 14.67
C GLU A 25 -10.58 4.17 14.48
N GLY A 26 -9.88 5.31 14.51
CA GLY A 26 -8.43 5.36 14.32
C GLY A 26 -7.98 4.68 13.02
N ASN A 27 -7.04 3.73 13.09
CA ASN A 27 -6.59 2.95 11.93
C ASN A 27 -7.67 1.97 11.40
N GLY A 28 -8.83 1.89 12.04
CA GLY A 28 -9.97 1.12 11.58
C GLY A 28 -9.93 -0.35 11.98
N GLU A 29 -10.90 -1.10 11.48
CA GLU A 29 -11.13 -2.49 11.84
C GLU A 29 -10.98 -3.41 10.62
N TYR A 30 -10.18 -4.46 10.80
CA TYR A 30 -9.95 -5.46 9.77
C TYR A 30 -11.23 -6.25 9.45
N ASN A 31 -11.52 -6.43 8.17
CA ASN A 31 -12.66 -7.20 7.65
C ASN A 31 -14.07 -6.70 8.02
N VAL A 32 -14.21 -5.51 8.60
CA VAL A 32 -15.49 -4.87 8.89
C VAL A 32 -15.91 -3.93 7.74
N GLY A 33 -17.22 -3.71 7.56
CA GLY A 33 -17.76 -2.70 6.65
C GLY A 33 -17.58 -2.95 5.15
N THR A 34 -17.80 -1.89 4.36
CA THR A 34 -17.64 -1.84 2.89
C THR A 34 -16.55 -0.86 2.49
N GLU A 35 -16.19 -0.84 1.21
CA GLU A 35 -15.31 0.21 0.67
C GLU A 35 -15.91 1.60 0.94
N VAL A 36 -15.05 2.57 1.27
CA VAL A 36 -15.44 3.98 1.47
C VAL A 36 -14.48 4.89 0.73
N GLN A 37 -14.86 6.14 0.51
CA GLN A 37 -14.03 7.07 -0.23
C GLN A 37 -12.72 7.39 0.52
N ILE A 38 -11.61 7.53 -0.22
CA ILE A 38 -10.27 7.69 0.35
C ILE A 38 -10.15 8.92 1.24
N ASP A 39 -10.80 10.02 0.87
CA ASP A 39 -10.84 11.29 1.61
C ASP A 39 -11.52 11.11 2.98
N THR A 40 -12.51 10.22 3.07
CA THR A 40 -13.19 9.90 4.33
C THR A 40 -12.26 9.16 5.28
N ILE A 41 -11.48 8.19 4.79
CA ILE A 41 -10.49 7.48 5.59
C ILE A 41 -9.36 8.44 5.98
N ALA A 42 -8.87 9.24 5.03
CA ALA A 42 -7.80 10.22 5.24
C ALA A 42 -8.16 11.26 6.31
N ARG A 43 -9.40 11.80 6.30
CA ARG A 43 -9.89 12.70 7.35
C ARG A 43 -9.95 12.03 8.72
N ARG A 44 -10.37 10.75 8.78
CA ARG A 44 -10.44 10.00 10.05
C ARG A 44 -9.09 9.86 10.72
N VAL A 45 -8.03 9.63 9.94
CA VAL A 45 -6.67 9.40 10.45
C VAL A 45 -5.76 10.62 10.38
N ASN A 46 -6.33 11.81 10.12
CA ASN A 46 -5.58 13.05 9.95
C ASN A 46 -4.38 12.92 8.99
N ALA A 47 -4.63 12.34 7.82
CA ALA A 47 -3.60 12.14 6.81
C ALA A 47 -3.24 13.45 6.10
N LEU A 48 -1.93 13.72 6.00
CA LEU A 48 -1.38 14.78 5.15
C LEU A 48 -1.47 14.37 3.67
N VAL A 49 -1.11 13.12 3.37
CA VAL A 49 -1.28 12.51 2.04
C VAL A 49 -1.67 11.06 2.21
N ALA A 50 -2.56 10.56 1.34
CA ALA A 50 -2.88 9.14 1.27
C ALA A 50 -3.09 8.66 -0.17
N ILE A 51 -2.79 7.39 -0.42
CA ILE A 51 -3.21 6.63 -1.59
C ILE A 51 -3.99 5.38 -1.16
N ASN A 52 -4.78 4.78 -2.04
CA ASN A 52 -5.41 3.50 -1.73
C ASN A 52 -4.36 2.40 -1.49
N GLY A 53 -4.73 1.41 -0.68
CA GLY A 53 -3.92 0.24 -0.37
C GLY A 53 -4.07 -0.88 -1.40
N ASP A 54 -3.83 -2.11 -0.94
CA ASP A 54 -3.92 -3.31 -1.77
C ASP A 54 -5.36 -3.77 -2.00
N HIS A 55 -6.36 -3.28 -1.25
CA HIS A 55 -7.72 -3.81 -1.28
C HIS A 55 -7.82 -5.27 -0.80
N TYR A 56 -7.15 -5.58 0.30
CA TYR A 56 -7.11 -6.88 0.97
C TYR A 56 -8.44 -7.66 1.05
N LYS A 57 -9.60 -7.00 1.05
CA LYS A 57 -10.91 -7.67 1.17
C LYS A 57 -11.39 -8.30 -0.14
N LEU A 58 -10.76 -7.97 -1.28
CA LEU A 58 -11.10 -8.47 -2.60
C LEU A 58 -10.23 -9.64 -3.06
N HIS A 59 -9.21 -9.98 -2.28
CA HIS A 59 -8.28 -11.07 -2.56
C HIS A 59 -7.79 -11.72 -1.27
N ASN A 60 -7.19 -12.91 -1.35
CA ASN A 60 -6.82 -13.66 -0.15
C ASN A 60 -5.32 -13.55 0.14
N GLY A 61 -4.84 -12.35 0.49
CA GLY A 61 -3.41 -12.06 0.68
C GLY A 61 -2.92 -12.09 2.13
N ILE A 62 -1.61 -11.99 2.29
CA ILE A 62 -0.98 -11.74 3.60
C ILE A 62 -1.28 -10.29 3.99
N VAL A 63 -1.72 -10.09 5.22
CA VAL A 63 -2.10 -8.77 5.73
C VAL A 63 -1.42 -8.55 7.07
N ILE A 64 -0.40 -7.69 7.06
CA ILE A 64 0.13 -7.07 8.27
C ILE A 64 -0.07 -5.57 8.12
N ARG A 65 -0.71 -4.93 9.10
CA ARG A 65 -0.91 -3.47 9.13
C ARG A 65 -0.44 -2.93 10.47
N ASN A 66 0.44 -1.93 10.42
CA ASN A 66 0.97 -1.26 11.61
C ASN A 66 1.52 -2.26 12.66
N GLY A 67 2.23 -3.29 12.20
CA GLY A 67 2.84 -4.34 13.03
C GLY A 67 1.87 -5.45 13.49
N VAL A 68 0.58 -5.37 13.17
CA VAL A 68 -0.42 -6.38 13.54
C VAL A 68 -0.71 -7.32 12.38
N LEU A 69 -0.61 -8.62 12.63
CA LEU A 69 -0.93 -9.68 11.67
C LEU A 69 -2.44 -10.00 11.66
N TYR A 70 -3.04 -9.98 10.48
CA TYR A 70 -4.46 -10.23 10.25
C TYR A 70 -4.75 -11.42 9.31
N SER A 71 -3.80 -11.76 8.42
CA SER A 71 -3.92 -12.89 7.50
C SER A 71 -2.55 -13.41 7.09
N GLU A 72 -2.41 -14.73 7.01
CA GLU A 72 -1.21 -15.44 6.54
C GLU A 72 -1.44 -16.09 5.16
N THR A 73 -2.55 -15.80 4.49
CA THR A 73 -2.94 -16.52 3.25
C THR A 73 -2.08 -16.09 2.06
N PRO A 74 -1.38 -17.01 1.36
CA PRO A 74 -0.61 -16.66 0.17
C PRO A 74 -1.50 -16.27 -1.01
N TYR A 75 -1.10 -15.25 -1.79
CA TYR A 75 -1.87 -14.79 -2.96
C TYR A 75 -1.01 -14.48 -4.17
N GLU A 76 -0.31 -13.35 -4.14
CA GLU A 76 0.50 -12.74 -5.21
C GLU A 76 1.81 -12.21 -4.60
N ASP A 77 2.60 -11.48 -5.39
CA ASP A 77 3.77 -10.75 -4.91
C ASP A 77 3.46 -9.94 -3.65
N VAL A 78 4.43 -9.86 -2.75
CA VAL A 78 4.30 -9.20 -1.44
C VAL A 78 5.28 -8.05 -1.34
N CYS A 79 4.84 -6.93 -0.78
CA CYS A 79 5.73 -5.85 -0.33
C CYS A 79 5.74 -5.81 1.19
N VAL A 80 6.94 -5.81 1.76
CA VAL A 80 7.16 -5.71 3.20
C VAL A 80 7.87 -4.40 3.50
N LEU A 81 7.33 -3.61 4.42
CA LEU A 81 8.02 -2.51 5.05
C LEU A 81 8.33 -2.93 6.48
N TYR A 82 9.61 -2.99 6.85
CA TYR A 82 10.08 -3.40 8.16
C TYR A 82 10.17 -2.21 9.12
N THR A 83 10.17 -2.48 10.42
CA THR A 83 10.31 -1.45 11.48
C THR A 83 11.65 -0.73 11.51
N ASP A 84 12.67 -1.22 10.79
CA ASP A 84 13.95 -0.54 10.58
C ASP A 84 13.93 0.44 9.39
N GLY A 85 12.81 0.51 8.66
CA GLY A 85 12.61 1.38 7.49
C GLY A 85 12.99 0.74 6.16
N ARG A 86 13.52 -0.49 6.16
CA ARG A 86 13.79 -1.20 4.91
C ARG A 86 12.48 -1.61 4.24
N MET A 87 12.39 -1.44 2.93
CA MET A 87 11.30 -1.98 2.11
C MET A 87 11.84 -3.07 1.18
N GLU A 88 11.13 -4.18 1.08
CA GLU A 88 11.46 -5.30 0.18
C GLU A 88 10.21 -5.79 -0.55
N THR A 89 10.43 -6.35 -1.75
CA THR A 89 9.38 -7.02 -2.50
C THR A 89 9.78 -8.45 -2.79
N PHE A 90 8.84 -9.38 -2.63
CA PHE A 90 9.02 -10.80 -2.88
C PHE A 90 8.01 -11.25 -3.92
N THR A 91 8.41 -12.11 -4.85
CA THR A 91 7.42 -12.84 -5.63
C THR A 91 6.68 -13.81 -4.73
N LYS A 92 5.46 -14.22 -5.13
CA LYS A 92 4.64 -15.17 -4.37
C LYS A 92 5.43 -16.41 -3.89
N ASP A 93 6.28 -16.96 -4.75
CA ASP A 93 7.02 -18.20 -4.49
C ASP A 93 8.27 -17.99 -3.63
N GLU A 94 8.72 -16.74 -3.45
CA GLU A 94 9.87 -16.36 -2.63
C GLU A 94 9.48 -15.99 -1.19
N VAL A 95 8.18 -15.87 -0.89
CA VAL A 95 7.71 -15.43 0.43
C VAL A 95 8.03 -16.48 1.49
N ASP A 96 8.94 -16.11 2.42
CA ASP A 96 9.13 -16.78 3.71
C ASP A 96 8.48 -15.96 4.82
N LEU A 97 7.24 -16.30 5.16
CA LEU A 97 6.46 -15.55 6.15
C LEU A 97 7.04 -15.64 7.56
N GLU A 98 7.68 -16.75 7.92
CA GLU A 98 8.30 -16.88 9.25
C GLU A 98 9.52 -15.96 9.35
N ALA A 99 10.36 -15.89 8.31
CA ALA A 99 11.46 -14.94 8.25
C ALA A 99 10.97 -13.48 8.26
N ILE A 100 9.91 -13.18 7.52
CA ILE A 100 9.28 -11.84 7.50
C ILE A 100 8.82 -11.45 8.91
N LYS A 101 8.09 -12.34 9.62
CA LYS A 101 7.62 -12.09 10.99
C LYS A 101 8.77 -11.90 11.98
N ALA A 102 9.83 -12.71 11.84
CA ALA A 102 11.03 -12.61 12.69
C ALA A 102 11.80 -11.30 12.50
N ALA A 103 11.68 -10.66 11.32
CA ALA A 103 12.34 -9.40 10.98
C ALA A 103 11.51 -8.15 11.36
N ALA A 104 10.48 -8.29 12.21
CA ALA A 104 9.65 -7.19 12.72
C ALA A 104 9.01 -6.33 11.61
N PRO A 105 8.05 -6.91 10.85
CA PRO A 105 7.38 -6.21 9.76
C PRO A 105 6.44 -5.14 10.31
N TRP A 106 6.46 -3.96 9.69
CA TRP A 106 5.54 -2.87 9.98
C TRP A 106 4.30 -2.93 9.07
N GLN A 107 4.49 -3.10 7.77
CA GLN A 107 3.42 -3.29 6.79
C GLN A 107 3.74 -4.49 5.90
N VAL A 108 2.72 -5.25 5.53
CA VAL A 108 2.81 -6.28 4.48
C VAL A 108 1.61 -6.17 3.55
N TRP A 109 1.83 -5.71 2.32
CA TRP A 109 0.80 -5.62 1.28
C TRP A 109 0.92 -6.77 0.29
N SER A 110 -0.21 -7.31 -0.18
CA SER A 110 -0.26 -8.49 -1.04
C SER A 110 -1.18 -8.28 -2.25
N PHE A 111 -0.63 -7.68 -3.30
CA PHE A 111 -1.29 -7.41 -4.59
C PHE A 111 -0.29 -7.47 -5.75
N GLY A 112 0.69 -6.57 -5.77
CA GLY A 112 1.80 -6.57 -6.71
C GLY A 112 1.50 -6.06 -8.12
N PRO A 113 2.48 -6.17 -9.02
CA PRO A 113 3.79 -6.80 -8.80
C PRO A 113 4.81 -5.88 -8.11
N GLY A 114 5.92 -6.48 -7.65
CA GLY A 114 7.17 -5.74 -7.44
C GLY A 114 7.70 -5.21 -8.77
N LEU A 115 8.09 -3.93 -8.80
CA LEU A 115 8.35 -3.17 -10.03
C LEU A 115 9.82 -3.12 -10.43
N LEU A 116 10.73 -3.18 -9.46
CA LEU A 116 12.18 -3.14 -9.67
C LEU A 116 12.81 -4.47 -9.27
N ASP A 117 13.97 -4.79 -9.83
CA ASP A 117 14.82 -5.89 -9.37
C ASP A 117 15.72 -5.46 -8.21
N ALA A 118 16.56 -6.38 -7.72
CA ALA A 118 17.40 -6.15 -6.56
C ALA A 118 18.45 -5.04 -6.77
N GLU A 119 18.77 -4.73 -8.02
CA GLU A 119 19.70 -3.67 -8.42
C GLU A 119 18.99 -2.33 -8.67
N GLY A 120 17.66 -2.27 -8.54
CA GLY A 120 16.85 -1.08 -8.76
C GLY A 120 16.48 -0.83 -10.23
N HIS A 121 16.67 -1.82 -11.11
CA HIS A 121 16.30 -1.71 -12.52
C HIS A 121 14.84 -2.10 -12.76
N ALA A 122 14.21 -1.48 -13.77
CA ALA A 122 12.83 -1.79 -14.10
C ALA A 122 12.66 -3.24 -14.57
N LYS A 123 11.75 -3.97 -13.93
CA LYS A 123 11.40 -5.33 -14.35
C LYS A 123 10.62 -5.32 -15.67
N GLY A 124 10.79 -6.40 -16.45
CA GLY A 124 9.94 -6.69 -17.60
C GLY A 124 8.61 -7.33 -17.16
N PHE A 125 7.54 -7.06 -17.93
CA PHE A 125 6.21 -7.61 -17.68
C PHE A 125 5.63 -8.24 -18.95
N TYR A 126 4.98 -9.39 -18.82
CA TYR A 126 4.33 -10.10 -19.92
C TYR A 126 3.00 -10.72 -19.48
N ASP A 127 2.11 -10.97 -20.44
CA ASP A 127 0.78 -11.50 -20.14
C ASP A 127 0.86 -12.90 -19.52
N GLY A 128 0.07 -13.15 -18.47
CA GLY A 128 0.02 -14.43 -17.76
C GLY A 128 1.05 -14.60 -16.63
N GLN A 129 1.89 -13.59 -16.36
CA GLN A 129 2.88 -13.63 -15.27
C GLN A 129 2.27 -13.51 -13.86
N SER A 130 1.09 -12.88 -13.74
CA SER A 130 0.38 -12.66 -12.47
C SER A 130 -1.13 -12.71 -12.72
N ASN A 131 -1.92 -13.00 -11.68
CA ASN A 131 -3.39 -12.89 -11.76
C ASN A 131 -3.89 -11.44 -11.71
N VAL A 132 -2.99 -10.46 -11.51
CA VAL A 132 -3.33 -9.04 -11.57
C VAL A 132 -3.78 -8.66 -12.98
N LEU A 133 -5.05 -8.26 -13.10
CA LEU A 133 -5.67 -7.94 -14.38
C LEU A 133 -5.02 -6.72 -15.04
N GLY A 134 -4.73 -6.86 -16.35
CA GLY A 134 -4.25 -5.76 -17.19
C GLY A 134 -2.81 -5.37 -16.91
N ILE A 135 -1.91 -6.35 -16.82
CA ILE A 135 -0.48 -6.16 -16.57
C ILE A 135 0.17 -5.23 -17.62
N ASN A 136 -0.18 -5.44 -18.90
CA ASN A 136 0.30 -4.65 -20.05
C ASN A 136 -0.71 -3.61 -20.54
N VAL A 137 -1.75 -3.34 -19.77
CA VAL A 137 -2.77 -2.34 -20.12
C VAL A 137 -2.48 -1.03 -19.41
N LYS A 138 -2.64 0.09 -20.13
CA LYS A 138 -2.55 1.42 -19.52
C LYS A 138 -3.74 1.66 -18.61
N ASN A 139 -3.47 1.86 -17.33
CA ASN A 139 -4.47 2.06 -16.29
C ASN A 139 -4.11 3.26 -15.42
N PRO A 140 -5.08 3.85 -14.70
CA PRO A 140 -4.77 4.51 -13.44
C PRO A 140 -4.07 3.52 -12.50
N ARG A 141 -3.04 3.97 -11.79
CA ARG A 141 -2.20 3.13 -10.91
C ARG A 141 -1.97 3.85 -9.59
N CYS A 142 -1.82 3.07 -8.52
CA CYS A 142 -1.20 3.53 -7.28
C CYS A 142 0.00 2.64 -6.97
N ALA A 143 1.04 3.23 -6.40
CA ALA A 143 2.28 2.52 -6.08
C ALA A 143 3.05 3.23 -4.97
N ILE A 144 3.89 2.47 -4.29
CA ILE A 144 4.87 2.96 -3.33
C ILE A 144 6.28 2.73 -3.88
N GLY A 145 7.13 3.75 -3.76
CA GLY A 145 8.56 3.67 -4.04
C GLY A 145 9.38 3.84 -2.76
N TYR A 146 10.55 3.24 -2.75
CA TYR A 146 11.52 3.26 -1.66
C TYR A 146 12.88 3.65 -2.20
N TYR A 147 13.54 4.58 -1.54
CA TYR A 147 14.91 5.00 -1.87
C TYR A 147 15.89 4.41 -0.85
N GLU A 148 15.64 4.67 0.44
CA GLU A 148 16.41 4.20 1.59
C GLU A 148 15.56 4.33 2.88
N PRO A 149 15.99 3.78 4.03
CA PRO A 149 15.18 3.85 5.26
C PRO A 149 14.81 5.28 5.63
N GLY A 150 13.51 5.56 5.68
CA GLY A 150 12.98 6.89 5.97
C GLY A 150 12.68 7.76 4.74
N HIS A 151 13.05 7.33 3.52
CA HIS A 151 12.78 8.04 2.27
C HIS A 151 11.96 7.18 1.31
N TYR A 152 10.72 7.60 1.06
CA TYR A 152 9.73 6.88 0.25
C TYR A 152 9.03 7.84 -0.71
N CYS A 153 8.27 7.30 -1.66
CA CYS A 153 7.28 8.09 -2.37
C CYS A 153 5.96 7.34 -2.58
N LEU A 154 4.86 8.09 -2.54
CA LEU A 154 3.53 7.61 -2.90
C LEU A 154 3.18 8.16 -4.28
N VAL A 155 2.83 7.28 -5.21
CA VAL A 155 2.56 7.64 -6.60
C VAL A 155 1.12 7.32 -6.96
N LYS A 156 0.46 8.28 -7.59
CA LYS A 156 -0.85 8.10 -8.22
C LYS A 156 -0.80 8.51 -9.67
N VAL A 157 -1.08 7.57 -10.57
CA VAL A 157 -1.17 7.80 -12.01
C VAL A 157 -2.63 7.95 -12.40
N GLU A 158 -2.96 9.03 -13.12
CA GLU A 158 -4.26 9.19 -13.75
C GLU A 158 -4.37 8.35 -15.02
N GLY A 159 -5.58 7.92 -15.39
CA GLY A 159 -5.77 7.16 -16.60
C GLY A 159 -7.18 7.26 -17.18
N ASN A 160 -7.47 6.35 -18.12
CA ASN A 160 -8.80 6.23 -18.69
C ASN A 160 -9.48 4.97 -18.15
N ARG A 161 -10.62 5.15 -17.49
CA ARG A 161 -11.44 4.03 -17.00
C ARG A 161 -12.92 4.31 -17.10
N TRP A 162 -13.65 3.33 -17.61
CA TRP A 162 -15.12 3.29 -17.62
C TRP A 162 -15.79 4.60 -18.07
N GLY A 163 -15.28 5.19 -19.16
CA GLY A 163 -15.86 6.40 -19.76
C GLY A 163 -15.42 7.72 -19.12
N LYS A 164 -14.60 7.68 -18.05
CA LYS A 164 -13.95 8.86 -17.48
C LYS A 164 -12.54 8.98 -18.06
N PHE A 165 -12.41 9.80 -19.11
CA PHE A 165 -11.11 10.25 -19.62
C PHE A 165 -10.89 11.70 -19.21
N ILE A 166 -9.78 11.94 -18.50
CA ILE A 166 -9.43 13.26 -17.98
C ILE A 166 -8.17 13.86 -18.65
N GLY A 167 -7.76 13.31 -19.80
CA GLY A 167 -6.55 13.75 -20.50
C GLY A 167 -5.28 12.93 -20.20
N SER A 168 -5.35 11.93 -19.32
CA SER A 168 -4.27 10.97 -19.05
C SER A 168 -4.61 9.58 -19.55
N TYR A 169 -3.69 8.93 -20.26
CA TYR A 169 -3.89 7.56 -20.75
C TYR A 169 -3.56 6.49 -19.70
N GLY A 170 -2.85 6.85 -18.62
CA GLY A 170 -2.35 5.90 -17.64
C GLY A 170 -1.04 5.24 -18.04
N MET A 171 -0.60 4.29 -17.21
CA MET A 171 0.64 3.53 -17.38
C MET A 171 0.38 2.03 -17.39
N THR A 172 1.15 1.31 -18.22
CA THR A 172 1.40 -0.12 -18.01
C THR A 172 2.30 -0.31 -16.77
N PHE A 173 2.45 -1.53 -16.25
CA PHE A 173 3.42 -1.74 -15.17
C PHE A 173 4.86 -1.53 -15.62
N GLY A 174 5.21 -1.85 -16.87
CA GLY A 174 6.55 -1.57 -17.41
C GLY A 174 6.88 -0.08 -17.46
N GLU A 175 5.91 0.75 -17.85
CA GLU A 175 6.08 2.22 -17.82
C GLU A 175 6.17 2.75 -16.39
N LEU A 176 5.40 2.18 -15.47
CA LEU A 176 5.45 2.54 -14.05
C LEU A 176 6.80 2.16 -13.42
N ALA A 177 7.30 0.95 -13.71
CA ALA A 177 8.62 0.48 -13.29
C ALA A 177 9.75 1.38 -13.84
N SER A 178 9.72 1.68 -15.15
CA SER A 178 10.68 2.59 -15.78
C SER A 178 10.68 3.98 -15.14
N MET A 179 9.52 4.46 -14.70
CA MET A 179 9.40 5.74 -13.99
C MET A 179 10.05 5.69 -12.61
N PHE A 180 9.88 4.61 -11.85
CA PHE A 180 10.54 4.44 -10.55
C PHE A 180 12.06 4.28 -10.67
N GLU A 181 12.54 3.49 -11.65
CA GLU A 181 13.97 3.38 -11.96
C GLU A 181 14.56 4.76 -12.30
N ALA A 182 13.91 5.52 -13.18
CA ALA A 182 14.38 6.86 -13.57
C ALA A 182 14.39 7.87 -12.41
N ARG A 183 13.61 7.63 -11.34
CA ARG A 183 13.65 8.43 -10.11
C ARG A 183 14.73 7.98 -9.13
N GLY A 184 15.35 6.82 -9.35
CA GLY A 184 16.37 6.26 -8.47
C GLY A 184 15.81 5.55 -7.24
N CYS A 185 14.57 5.05 -7.29
CA CYS A 185 14.09 4.14 -6.26
C CYS A 185 14.90 2.84 -6.29
N SER A 186 15.24 2.32 -5.11
CA SER A 186 15.90 1.01 -4.97
C SER A 186 14.88 -0.13 -4.95
N GLN A 187 13.65 0.14 -4.50
CA GLN A 187 12.51 -0.77 -4.62
C GLN A 187 11.23 -0.01 -4.96
N ALA A 188 10.30 -0.65 -5.66
CA ALA A 188 8.96 -0.09 -5.87
C ALA A 188 7.93 -1.20 -6.02
N TYR A 189 6.69 -0.92 -5.63
CA TYR A 189 5.62 -1.90 -5.58
C TYR A 189 4.28 -1.30 -6.00
N ALA A 190 3.55 -2.03 -6.84
CA ALA A 190 2.21 -1.65 -7.26
C ALA A 190 1.14 -2.03 -6.22
N LEU A 191 0.20 -1.11 -6.00
CA LEU A 191 -1.01 -1.30 -5.19
C LEU A 191 -2.24 -1.39 -6.11
N ASP A 192 -3.44 -1.56 -5.53
CA ASP A 192 -4.65 -1.65 -6.36
C ASP A 192 -4.83 -0.40 -7.24
N GLY A 193 -5.29 -0.62 -8.46
CA GLY A 193 -5.34 0.39 -9.50
C GLY A 193 -6.72 0.57 -10.09
N GLY A 194 -6.77 1.02 -11.35
CA GLY A 194 -8.02 1.15 -12.07
C GLY A 194 -8.96 2.16 -11.40
N ARG A 195 -10.18 1.74 -11.04
CA ARG A 195 -11.15 2.63 -10.41
C ARG A 195 -10.82 2.96 -8.95
N SER A 196 -10.00 2.15 -8.30
CA SER A 196 -9.58 2.37 -6.92
C SER A 196 -8.49 3.44 -6.80
N ALA A 197 -7.73 3.64 -7.88
CA ALA A 197 -6.56 4.51 -7.90
C ALA A 197 -6.91 5.95 -7.51
N ALA A 198 -6.56 6.33 -6.30
CA ALA A 198 -6.87 7.63 -5.75
C ALA A 198 -5.73 8.15 -4.87
N MET A 199 -5.59 9.47 -4.83
CA MET A 199 -4.74 10.20 -3.90
C MET A 199 -5.55 11.32 -3.23
N SER A 200 -5.36 11.47 -1.93
CA SER A 200 -5.84 12.61 -1.15
C SER A 200 -4.68 13.46 -0.63
N TRP A 201 -4.97 14.74 -0.41
CA TRP A 201 -4.08 15.70 0.23
C TRP A 201 -4.86 16.44 1.31
N MET A 202 -4.37 16.43 2.54
CA MET A 202 -5.01 17.07 3.71
C MET A 202 -6.49 16.66 3.88
N GLY A 203 -6.79 15.38 3.70
CA GLY A 203 -8.15 14.86 3.82
C GLY A 203 -9.09 15.14 2.65
N GLU A 204 -8.62 15.78 1.57
CA GLU A 204 -9.42 16.09 0.39
C GLU A 204 -8.93 15.31 -0.84
N PHE A 205 -9.82 15.00 -1.79
CA PHE A 205 -9.42 14.38 -3.05
C PHE A 205 -8.48 15.30 -3.84
N LEU A 206 -7.25 14.83 -4.11
CA LEU A 206 -6.31 15.51 -5.01
C LEU A 206 -6.48 15.05 -6.45
N SER A 207 -6.87 13.79 -6.62
CA SER A 207 -6.93 13.11 -7.90
C SER A 207 -8.36 12.83 -8.36
N THR A 208 -8.54 12.36 -9.59
CA THR A 208 -9.87 11.99 -10.11
C THR A 208 -10.52 10.88 -9.30
N ASN A 209 -11.77 11.09 -8.90
CA ASN A 209 -12.63 10.07 -8.31
C ASN A 209 -13.30 9.22 -9.41
N TYR A 210 -12.97 7.93 -9.47
CA TYR A 210 -13.53 6.95 -10.41
C TYR A 210 -14.72 6.17 -9.84
N ASP A 211 -15.41 6.76 -8.86
CA ASP A 211 -16.62 6.27 -8.19
C ASP A 211 -16.44 4.87 -7.60
N ARG A 212 -15.28 4.62 -6.99
CA ARG A 212 -15.00 3.39 -6.24
C ARG A 212 -14.31 3.75 -4.93
N GLY A 213 -14.77 3.16 -3.84
CA GLY A 213 -14.14 3.33 -2.54
C GLY A 213 -12.86 2.50 -2.43
N SER A 214 -12.23 2.58 -1.28
CA SER A 214 -11.12 1.73 -0.89
C SER A 214 -11.42 0.97 0.40
N PHE A 215 -10.82 -0.22 0.53
CA PHE A 215 -10.90 -1.01 1.76
C PHE A 215 -9.79 -0.67 2.76
N ASP A 216 -8.72 -0.03 2.28
CA ASP A 216 -7.59 0.41 3.08
C ASP A 216 -6.79 1.51 2.36
N ILE A 217 -6.04 2.32 3.10
CA ILE A 217 -5.18 3.37 2.54
C ILE A 217 -3.75 3.22 3.03
N VAL A 218 -2.77 3.65 2.25
CA VAL A 218 -1.41 3.96 2.74
C VAL A 218 -1.34 5.47 2.92
N TYR A 219 -0.92 5.93 4.10
CA TYR A 219 -0.96 7.35 4.42
C TYR A 219 0.24 7.83 5.23
N ILE A 220 0.52 9.12 5.08
CA ILE A 220 1.46 9.88 5.90
C ILE A 220 0.69 10.83 6.81
N THR A 221 1.12 10.95 8.06
CA THR A 221 0.56 11.89 9.05
C THR A 221 1.67 12.51 9.90
N ASP A 222 1.41 13.65 10.53
CA ASP A 222 2.24 14.24 11.59
C ASP A 222 1.69 13.95 13.00
N THR A 223 0.48 13.39 13.11
CA THR A 223 -0.18 13.00 14.36
C THR A 223 -0.45 11.50 14.37
N PRO A 224 0.59 10.67 14.49
CA PRO A 224 0.45 9.22 14.41
C PRO A 224 -0.43 8.70 15.54
N ILE A 225 -1.35 7.80 15.21
CA ILE A 225 -2.21 7.15 16.19
C ILE A 225 -1.33 6.15 16.95
N VAL A 226 -1.03 6.47 18.20
CA VAL A 226 -0.31 5.56 19.08
C VAL A 226 -1.33 4.53 19.57
N GLU A 227 -1.35 3.35 18.95
CA GLU A 227 -2.12 2.23 19.49
C GLU A 227 -1.51 1.81 20.82
N LYS A 228 -2.36 1.74 21.85
CA LYS A 228 -1.97 1.27 23.18
C LYS A 228 -1.51 -0.20 23.01
N PRO A 229 -0.39 -0.63 23.61
CA PRO A 229 -0.02 -2.04 23.60
C PRO A 229 -1.22 -2.87 24.05
N ALA A 230 -1.49 -3.98 23.36
CA ALA A 230 -2.48 -4.94 23.82
C ALA A 230 -2.13 -5.30 25.28
N GLU A 231 -3.05 -5.03 26.21
CA GLU A 231 -2.91 -5.55 27.58
C GLU A 231 -2.79 -7.06 27.44
N THR A 232 -1.61 -7.59 27.81
CA THR A 232 -1.43 -9.02 27.96
C THR A 232 -2.47 -9.48 28.95
N ALA A 233 -3.39 -10.35 28.52
CA ALA A 233 -4.38 -10.95 29.40
C ALA A 233 -3.66 -11.49 30.64
N ASP A 234 -4.04 -10.97 31.81
CA ASP A 234 -3.52 -11.39 33.10
C ASP A 234 -3.45 -12.92 33.15
N ALA A 235 -2.26 -13.44 33.48
CA ALA A 235 -2.10 -14.84 33.83
C ALA A 235 -3.12 -15.18 34.94
N PRO A 236 -3.82 -16.34 34.86
CA PRO A 236 -4.76 -16.69 35.90
C PRO A 236 -4.03 -16.75 37.24
N ALA A 237 -4.60 -16.05 38.22
CA ALA A 237 -4.09 -16.03 39.59
C ALA A 237 -3.83 -17.46 40.08
N GLU A 238 -2.62 -17.69 40.57
CA GLU A 238 -2.30 -18.89 41.34
C GLU A 238 -3.27 -18.98 42.52
N SER A 239 -4.09 -20.02 42.54
CA SER A 239 -4.91 -20.35 43.68
C SER A 239 -4.01 -20.97 44.75
N GLU A 240 -3.62 -20.18 45.75
CA GLU A 240 -3.24 -20.71 47.06
C GLU A 240 -4.51 -21.06 47.85
N GLY A 241 -4.62 -22.31 48.33
CA GLY A 241 -5.64 -22.74 49.29
C GLY A 241 -6.23 -24.12 49.04
#